data_AF-A0A549YIH3-F1
#
_entry.id   AF-A0A549YIH3-F1
#
_cell.length_a   1.000
_cell.length_b   1.000
_cell.length_c   1.000
_cell.angle_alpha   90.00
_cell.angle_beta   90.00
_cell.angle_gamma   90.00
#
_symmetry.space_group_name_H-M   'P 1'
#
loop_
_entity.id
_entity.type
_entity.pdbx_description
1 polymer ?
#
loop_
_entity_poly.entity_id
_entity_poly.type
_entity_poly.pdbx_seq_one_letter_code
_entity_poly.pdbx_strand_id
1 'polypeptide(L)'
;MNRAQLYDLIGIGILIIIPLVLVFFLNNSDQSSSPNGDQNGQEIYWGVDSASSSDKGLYQCTADNYGTPDVWGRYLGDKEDVSVGLDKEEVAFLHDKDMQILLIYNHFTDATGYDHGVEEAKKAIEYANNVNAPKGVAIFGDIEPSFPVDSAFMEGWYDTLADSKYKPGLYGVFNKGSAILEAYNAMEKEAQKNTVVWTAHPQQEPTSKSNAPDYKPQGPENAMLYGWQYGIEADKCAIDTNLFQDDMLDYLW
;
A
#
# COMPACT_ATOMS: atom_id res chain seq x y z
N MET A 1 -57.76 -17.30 -11.20
CA MET A 1 -59.08 -17.75 -10.68
C MET A 1 -58.93 -18.02 -9.18
N ASN A 2 -59.71 -17.28 -8.39
CA ASN A 2 -60.19 -17.43 -7.00
C ASN A 2 -59.31 -17.63 -5.75
N ARG A 3 -59.68 -16.77 -4.78
CA ARG A 3 -59.55 -16.82 -3.32
C ARG A 3 -60.48 -17.87 -2.69
N ALA A 4 -60.10 -18.46 -1.54
CA ALA A 4 -60.94 -18.75 -0.35
C ALA A 4 -60.14 -19.65 0.63
N GLN A 5 -59.75 -19.14 1.80
CA GLN A 5 -60.37 -19.34 3.13
C GLN A 5 -60.04 -20.68 3.81
N LEU A 6 -59.38 -20.62 4.96
CA LEU A 6 -59.86 -21.27 6.19
C LEU A 6 -59.25 -20.59 7.43
N TYR A 7 -60.12 -19.91 8.18
CA TYR A 7 -59.90 -19.46 9.56
C TYR A 7 -60.42 -20.54 10.51
N ASP A 8 -59.92 -20.54 11.75
CA ASP A 8 -60.67 -20.70 13.02
C ASP A 8 -59.71 -21.13 14.16
N LEU A 9 -59.78 -20.73 15.44
CA LEU A 9 -60.59 -19.76 16.22
C LEU A 9 -60.08 -19.79 17.68
N ILE A 10 -60.58 -18.87 18.52
CA ILE A 10 -60.61 -18.85 20.01
C ILE A 10 -59.37 -18.22 20.69
N GLY A 11 -59.43 -17.16 21.50
CA GLY A 11 -60.54 -16.38 22.05
C GLY A 11 -60.28 -16.01 23.53
N ILE A 12 -60.73 -14.80 23.93
CA ILE A 12 -60.93 -14.29 25.32
C ILE A 12 -59.64 -13.83 26.02
N GLY A 13 -59.41 -12.59 26.45
CA GLY A 13 -60.30 -11.49 26.83
C GLY A 13 -60.04 -11.14 28.30
N ILE A 14 -59.61 -9.91 28.61
CA ILE A 14 -59.94 -9.16 29.84
C ILE A 14 -59.48 -7.70 29.65
N LEU A 15 -60.45 -6.80 29.79
CA LEU A 15 -60.34 -5.35 29.96
C LEU A 15 -59.95 -5.02 31.41
N ILE A 16 -58.98 -4.11 31.60
CA ILE A 16 -58.90 -3.26 32.80
C ILE A 16 -58.72 -1.81 32.35
N ILE A 17 -59.49 -0.92 32.98
CA ILE A 17 -59.78 0.47 32.65
C ILE A 17 -59.11 1.39 33.70
N ILE A 18 -58.19 2.29 33.25
CA ILE A 18 -57.94 3.72 33.66
C ILE A 18 -57.37 3.98 35.10
N PRO A 19 -56.63 5.10 35.44
CA PRO A 19 -56.35 6.37 34.73
C PRO A 19 -54.84 6.77 34.59
N LEU A 20 -54.40 7.47 33.54
CA LEU A 20 -54.62 8.89 33.19
C LEU A 20 -53.81 9.87 34.06
N VAL A 21 -52.54 10.10 33.70
CA VAL A 21 -51.86 11.40 33.88
C VAL A 21 -51.02 11.68 32.63
N LEU A 22 -51.27 12.85 32.05
CA LEU A 22 -50.60 13.58 30.98
C LEU A 22 -49.08 13.30 30.87
N VAL A 23 -48.48 13.28 29.68
CA VAL A 23 -48.02 14.50 29.00
C VAL A 23 -47.56 14.17 27.56
N PHE A 24 -48.12 14.92 26.60
CA PHE A 24 -47.65 15.30 25.25
C PHE A 24 -47.49 14.26 24.11
N PHE A 25 -48.44 14.37 23.16
CA PHE A 25 -48.35 14.35 21.68
C PHE A 25 -46.93 14.41 21.07
N LEU A 26 -46.58 13.84 19.90
CA LEU A 26 -47.25 13.09 18.83
C LEU A 26 -46.14 12.60 17.87
N ASN A 27 -46.40 11.48 17.19
CA ASN A 27 -45.85 11.06 15.89
C ASN A 27 -44.34 11.21 15.63
N ASN A 28 -43.65 10.07 15.57
CA ASN A 28 -42.92 9.76 14.35
C ASN A 28 -42.86 8.25 14.11
N SER A 29 -43.40 7.82 12.99
CA SER A 29 -43.14 6.53 12.38
C SER A 29 -41.73 6.56 11.79
N ASP A 30 -40.72 6.22 12.58
CA ASP A 30 -39.36 6.06 12.04
C ASP A 30 -39.13 4.60 11.66
N GLN A 31 -39.30 4.39 10.37
CA GLN A 31 -38.62 3.43 9.54
C GLN A 31 -37.15 3.34 10.01
N SER A 32 -36.76 2.22 10.62
CA SER A 32 -35.38 2.00 11.04
C SER A 32 -34.51 1.76 9.80
N SER A 33 -34.09 2.84 9.14
CA SER A 33 -32.86 2.86 8.36
C SER A 33 -31.71 2.75 9.35
N SER A 34 -31.03 1.59 9.36
CA SER A 34 -29.74 1.46 10.03
C SER A 34 -28.77 2.52 9.49
N PRO A 35 -28.22 3.39 10.35
CA PRO A 35 -27.13 4.27 9.95
C PRO A 35 -25.79 3.55 10.09
N ASN A 36 -24.93 3.75 9.10
CA ASN A 36 -23.47 3.80 9.11
C ASN A 36 -22.70 2.79 9.98
N GLY A 37 -21.89 1.95 9.30
CA GLY A 37 -20.62 1.49 9.82
C GLY A 37 -19.49 2.18 9.05
N ASP A 38 -18.77 3.05 9.74
CA ASP A 38 -17.64 3.85 9.24
C ASP A 38 -16.62 3.02 8.47
N GLN A 39 -16.41 3.35 7.20
CA GLN A 39 -15.08 3.20 6.62
C GLN A 39 -14.26 4.35 7.20
N ASN A 40 -13.31 4.02 8.09
CA ASN A 40 -12.35 4.98 8.62
C ASN A 40 -11.75 5.73 7.42
N GLY A 41 -12.05 7.02 7.28
CA GLY A 41 -11.73 7.84 6.12
C GLY A 41 -10.25 8.17 6.03
N GLN A 42 -9.42 7.13 5.88
CA GLN A 42 -7.99 7.26 5.67
C GLN A 42 -7.77 7.82 4.26
N GLU A 43 -7.01 8.91 4.18
CA GLU A 43 -6.64 9.53 2.91
C GLU A 43 -5.75 8.55 2.13
N ILE A 44 -6.05 8.42 0.83
CA ILE A 44 -5.29 7.58 -0.09
C ILE A 44 -4.59 8.49 -1.08
N TYR A 45 -3.28 8.33 -1.16
CA TYR A 45 -2.40 9.06 -2.05
C TYR A 45 -2.16 8.27 -3.33
N TRP A 46 -2.18 8.95 -4.46
CA TRP A 46 -1.90 8.32 -5.75
C TRP A 46 -0.48 8.66 -6.16
N GLY A 47 0.27 7.65 -6.56
CA GLY A 47 1.65 7.82 -7.00
C GLY A 47 1.99 6.93 -8.17
N VAL A 48 3.24 7.07 -8.60
CA VAL A 48 3.81 6.31 -9.70
C VAL A 48 5.19 5.82 -9.32
N ASP A 49 5.72 4.85 -10.05
CA ASP A 49 7.14 4.55 -10.02
C ASP A 49 7.65 4.37 -11.46
N SER A 50 8.96 4.51 -11.66
CA SER A 50 9.55 4.40 -12.99
C SER A 50 10.98 3.88 -12.94
N ALA A 51 11.31 2.98 -13.87
CA ALA A 51 12.67 2.50 -14.10
C ALA A 51 13.59 3.59 -14.66
N SER A 52 13.07 4.45 -15.54
CA SER A 52 13.78 5.62 -16.05
C SER A 52 13.71 6.80 -15.09
N SER A 53 14.60 7.78 -15.28
CA SER A 53 14.56 9.04 -14.53
C SER A 53 13.22 9.75 -14.70
N SER A 54 12.66 10.24 -13.60
CA SER A 54 11.51 11.14 -13.50
C SER A 54 11.89 12.56 -13.91
N ASP A 55 12.44 12.69 -15.11
CA ASP A 55 12.81 13.99 -15.66
C ASP A 55 11.57 14.84 -15.99
N LYS A 56 11.80 16.09 -16.42
CA LYS A 56 10.72 17.00 -16.79
C LYS A 56 9.79 16.41 -17.86
N GLY A 57 10.31 15.61 -18.79
CA GLY A 57 9.53 15.00 -19.86
C GLY A 57 8.58 13.92 -19.33
N LEU A 58 9.09 12.98 -18.54
CA LEU A 58 8.27 11.92 -17.95
C LEU A 58 7.26 12.48 -16.93
N TYR A 59 7.68 13.45 -16.12
CA TYR A 59 6.78 14.17 -15.22
C TYR A 59 5.62 14.83 -15.98
N GLN A 60 5.92 15.57 -17.05
CA GLN A 60 4.89 16.26 -17.84
C GLN A 60 3.96 15.25 -18.54
N CYS A 61 4.51 14.17 -19.10
CA CYS A 61 3.72 13.08 -19.68
C CYS A 61 2.70 12.55 -18.68
N THR A 62 3.18 12.25 -17.46
CA THR A 62 2.37 11.70 -16.36
C THR A 62 1.28 12.68 -15.95
N ALA A 63 1.64 13.94 -15.70
CA ALA A 63 0.69 14.99 -15.32
C ALA A 63 -0.42 15.19 -16.36
N ASP A 64 -0.08 15.19 -17.65
CA ASP A 64 -1.03 15.45 -18.73
C ASP A 64 -1.95 14.27 -19.03
N ASN A 65 -1.50 13.03 -18.80
CA ASN A 65 -2.23 11.83 -19.21
C ASN A 65 -2.87 11.06 -18.06
N TYR A 66 -2.28 11.11 -16.87
CA TYR A 66 -2.69 10.32 -15.71
C TYR A 66 -3.01 11.20 -14.49
N GLY A 67 -2.36 12.37 -14.36
CA GLY A 67 -2.51 13.30 -13.25
C GLY A 67 -1.21 13.48 -12.49
N THR A 68 -1.19 14.46 -11.57
CA THR A 68 0.00 14.76 -10.76
C THR A 68 0.12 13.76 -9.60
N PRO A 69 1.21 12.99 -9.53
CA PRO A 69 1.45 12.06 -8.43
C PRO A 69 1.85 12.78 -7.15
N ASP A 70 1.44 12.21 -6.01
CA ASP A 70 1.87 12.64 -4.67
C ASP A 70 3.18 11.94 -4.27
N VAL A 71 3.41 10.74 -4.81
CA VAL A 71 4.59 9.89 -4.56
C VAL A 71 5.20 9.43 -5.88
N TRP A 72 6.54 9.45 -5.98
CA TRP A 72 7.29 8.88 -7.08
C TRP A 72 8.32 7.85 -6.58
N GLY A 73 8.17 6.58 -6.97
CA GLY A 73 9.12 5.51 -6.69
C GLY A 73 10.32 5.53 -7.64
N ARG A 74 11.53 5.56 -7.06
CA ARG A 74 12.79 5.68 -7.81
C ARG A 74 13.87 4.76 -7.29
N TYR A 75 14.66 4.24 -8.22
CA TYR A 75 15.69 3.24 -7.95
C TYR A 75 16.97 3.88 -7.39
N LEU A 76 17.60 3.20 -6.45
CA LEU A 76 18.91 3.53 -5.89
C LEU A 76 20.00 2.86 -6.72
N GLY A 77 20.84 3.68 -7.37
CA GLY A 77 21.94 3.20 -8.21
C GLY A 77 21.48 2.68 -9.58
N ASP A 78 22.38 2.78 -10.57
CA ASP A 78 22.12 2.28 -11.92
C ASP A 78 22.20 0.76 -11.98
N LYS A 79 21.25 0.13 -12.67
CA LYS A 79 21.30 -1.29 -13.04
C LYS A 79 21.17 -1.38 -14.55
N GLU A 80 22.24 -1.83 -15.20
CA GLU A 80 22.37 -1.88 -16.66
C GLU A 80 21.13 -2.56 -17.29
N ASP A 81 20.56 -1.90 -18.30
CA ASP A 81 19.35 -2.30 -19.03
C ASP A 81 18.08 -2.51 -18.19
N VAL A 82 18.09 -2.17 -16.91
CA VAL A 82 16.94 -2.37 -15.99
C VAL A 82 16.43 -1.05 -15.43
N SER A 83 17.30 -0.24 -14.80
CA SER A 83 16.87 0.98 -14.11
C SER A 83 17.97 2.04 -14.05
N VAL A 84 17.57 3.30 -14.14
CA VAL A 84 18.43 4.46 -13.91
C VAL A 84 18.32 4.86 -12.45
N GLY A 85 19.46 5.03 -11.79
CA GLY A 85 19.57 5.42 -10.40
C GLY A 85 19.17 6.88 -10.18
N LEU A 86 18.51 7.13 -9.06
CA LEU A 86 18.17 8.44 -8.55
C LEU A 86 19.45 9.26 -8.33
N ASP A 87 19.46 10.50 -8.83
CA ASP A 87 20.53 11.46 -8.57
C ASP A 87 20.02 12.70 -7.79
N LYS A 88 20.94 13.61 -7.43
CA LYS A 88 20.62 14.76 -6.57
C LYS A 88 19.80 15.81 -7.31
N GLU A 89 20.00 15.94 -8.61
CA GLU A 89 19.28 16.85 -9.48
C GLU A 89 17.82 16.40 -9.63
N GLU A 90 17.59 15.10 -9.82
CA GLU A 90 16.27 14.46 -9.86
C GLU A 90 15.55 14.57 -8.51
N VAL A 91 16.26 14.33 -7.39
CA VAL A 91 15.74 14.59 -6.04
C VAL A 91 15.25 16.03 -5.88
N ALA A 92 16.07 17.00 -6.28
CA ALA A 92 15.71 18.41 -6.15
C ALA A 92 14.50 18.76 -7.02
N PHE A 93 14.44 18.17 -8.22
CA PHE A 93 13.31 18.33 -9.13
C PHE A 93 12.01 17.78 -8.56
N LEU A 94 12.03 16.56 -7.99
CA LEU A 94 10.84 15.94 -7.40
C LEU A 94 10.31 16.75 -6.21
N HIS A 95 11.18 17.21 -5.31
CA HIS A 95 10.77 18.05 -4.18
C HIS A 95 10.27 19.43 -4.60
N ASP A 96 10.82 20.04 -5.67
CA ASP A 96 10.28 21.29 -6.24
C ASP A 96 8.86 21.13 -6.83
N LYS A 97 8.37 19.90 -6.92
CA LYS A 97 7.01 19.55 -7.34
C LYS A 97 6.15 19.05 -6.18
N ASP A 98 6.61 19.22 -4.94
CA ASP A 98 5.96 18.76 -3.71
C ASP A 98 5.68 17.25 -3.71
N MET A 99 6.53 16.45 -4.38
CA MET A 99 6.40 15.00 -4.44
C MET A 99 7.27 14.31 -3.40
N GLN A 100 6.72 13.27 -2.79
CA GLN A 100 7.45 12.35 -1.94
C GLN A 100 8.20 11.31 -2.79
N ILE A 101 9.38 10.87 -2.34
CA ILE A 101 10.21 9.89 -3.04
C ILE A 101 10.20 8.57 -2.28
N LEU A 102 9.79 7.50 -2.96
CA LEU A 102 9.90 6.11 -2.49
C LEU A 102 11.21 5.51 -3.02
N LEU A 103 12.07 5.03 -2.12
CA LEU A 103 13.39 4.50 -2.50
C LEU A 103 13.39 2.99 -2.74
N ILE A 104 13.79 2.58 -3.94
CA ILE A 104 13.78 1.18 -4.39
C ILE A 104 15.21 0.68 -4.55
N TYR A 105 15.52 -0.52 -4.06
CA TYR A 105 16.81 -1.17 -4.25
C TYR A 105 16.64 -2.54 -4.92
N ASN A 106 17.22 -2.70 -6.12
CA ASN A 106 17.01 -3.85 -6.99
C ASN A 106 18.31 -4.54 -7.46
N HIS A 107 19.43 -4.40 -6.74
CA HIS A 107 20.74 -4.90 -7.19
C HIS A 107 21.00 -6.38 -6.87
N PHE A 108 19.97 -7.12 -6.43
CA PHE A 108 20.02 -8.56 -6.24
C PHE A 108 18.99 -9.27 -7.13
N THR A 109 19.21 -10.57 -7.35
CA THR A 109 18.26 -11.48 -8.02
C THR A 109 18.07 -12.79 -7.26
N ASP A 110 18.61 -12.84 -6.05
CA ASP A 110 18.53 -13.95 -5.11
C ASP A 110 18.30 -13.32 -3.73
N ALA A 111 17.20 -13.66 -3.08
CA ALA A 111 16.82 -13.16 -1.77
C ALA A 111 16.89 -14.30 -0.74
N THR A 112 17.96 -15.11 -0.76
CA THR A 112 18.19 -16.18 0.20
C THR A 112 19.43 -15.97 1.08
N GLY A 113 19.34 -16.41 2.33
CA GLY A 113 20.42 -16.39 3.30
C GLY A 113 20.57 -15.06 4.06
N TYR A 114 20.76 -15.17 5.38
CA TYR A 114 20.87 -14.02 6.28
C TYR A 114 22.04 -13.09 5.96
N ASP A 115 23.25 -13.65 5.80
CA ASP A 115 24.44 -12.85 5.51
C ASP A 115 24.31 -12.09 4.18
N HIS A 116 23.62 -12.68 3.20
CA HIS A 116 23.34 -12.01 1.93
C HIS A 116 22.36 -10.85 2.12
N GLY A 117 21.28 -11.03 2.89
CA GLY A 117 20.35 -9.94 3.24
C GLY A 117 21.06 -8.77 3.94
N VAL A 118 22.01 -9.08 4.83
CA VAL A 118 22.86 -8.07 5.48
C VAL A 118 23.75 -7.33 4.48
N GLU A 119 24.38 -8.03 3.55
CA GLU A 119 25.25 -7.44 2.52
C GLU A 119 24.46 -6.52 1.58
N GLU A 120 23.30 -6.97 1.11
CA GLU A 120 22.42 -6.18 0.24
C GLU A 120 21.86 -4.95 0.94
N ALA A 121 21.44 -5.06 2.20
CA ALA A 121 20.99 -3.91 2.99
C ALA A 121 22.12 -2.87 3.17
N LYS A 122 23.36 -3.30 3.42
CA LYS A 122 24.50 -2.38 3.52
C LYS A 122 24.77 -1.61 2.24
N LYS A 123 24.69 -2.28 1.08
CA LYS A 123 24.81 -1.62 -0.23
C LYS A 123 23.67 -0.62 -0.46
N ALA A 124 22.44 -1.00 -0.14
CA ALA A 124 21.28 -0.12 -0.25
C ALA A 124 21.44 1.15 0.60
N ILE A 125 21.93 1.01 1.84
CA ILE A 125 22.27 2.13 2.73
C ILE A 125 23.34 3.04 2.12
N GLU A 126 24.36 2.47 1.47
CA GLU A 126 25.41 3.24 0.77
C GLU A 126 24.82 4.09 -0.36
N TYR A 127 24.00 3.50 -1.24
CA TYR A 127 23.34 4.24 -2.31
C TYR A 127 22.42 5.35 -1.78
N ALA A 128 21.61 5.07 -0.76
CA ALA A 128 20.76 6.06 -0.12
C ALA A 128 21.57 7.22 0.49
N ASN A 129 22.74 6.92 1.09
CA ASN A 129 23.64 7.97 1.59
C ASN A 129 24.23 8.82 0.47
N ASN A 130 24.55 8.24 -0.69
CA ASN A 130 25.14 8.96 -1.82
C ASN A 130 24.20 10.05 -2.38
N VAL A 131 22.89 9.82 -2.31
CA VAL A 131 21.85 10.81 -2.67
C VAL A 131 21.44 11.70 -1.49
N ASN A 132 21.99 11.51 -0.30
CA ASN A 132 21.65 12.21 0.95
C ASN A 132 20.20 11.96 1.44
N ALA A 133 19.67 10.75 1.25
CA ALA A 133 18.36 10.41 1.79
C ALA A 133 18.31 10.63 3.33
N PRO A 134 17.23 11.24 3.85
CA PRO A 134 17.12 11.58 5.26
C PRO A 134 16.93 10.35 6.15
N LYS A 135 17.12 10.55 7.45
CA LYS A 135 16.79 9.54 8.48
C LYS A 135 15.27 9.28 8.46
N GLY A 136 14.87 8.03 8.65
CA GLY A 136 13.47 7.63 8.77
C GLY A 136 12.87 7.09 7.47
N VAL A 137 13.49 7.40 6.33
CA VAL A 137 13.04 6.90 5.02
C VAL A 137 13.23 5.38 4.93
N ALA A 138 12.22 4.67 4.45
CA ALA A 138 12.30 3.26 4.15
C ALA A 138 13.04 3.02 2.83
N ILE A 139 13.84 1.95 2.80
CA ILE A 139 14.42 1.44 1.56
C ILE A 139 13.73 0.13 1.24
N PHE A 140 13.13 0.04 0.06
CA PHE A 140 12.36 -1.13 -0.38
C PHE A 140 13.26 -2.08 -1.18
N GLY A 141 13.53 -3.25 -0.61
CA GLY A 141 14.17 -4.34 -1.33
C GLY A 141 13.20 -4.92 -2.37
N ASP A 142 13.58 -4.88 -3.64
CA ASP A 142 12.76 -5.33 -4.77
C ASP A 142 12.89 -6.84 -4.97
N ILE A 143 11.89 -7.61 -4.53
CA ILE A 143 11.85 -9.07 -4.63
C ILE A 143 10.87 -9.48 -5.73
N GLU A 144 11.42 -9.71 -6.91
CA GLU A 144 10.65 -10.13 -8.08
C GLU A 144 10.11 -11.58 -7.96
N PRO A 145 8.97 -11.91 -8.59
CA PRO A 145 8.32 -13.23 -8.47
C PRO A 145 9.20 -14.43 -8.83
N SER A 146 10.23 -14.23 -9.64
CA SER A 146 11.13 -15.30 -10.09
C SER A 146 12.33 -15.53 -9.15
N PHE A 147 12.56 -14.65 -8.19
CA PHE A 147 13.73 -14.75 -7.31
C PHE A 147 13.54 -15.87 -6.29
N PRO A 148 14.58 -16.68 -6.02
CA PRO A 148 14.58 -17.51 -4.82
C PRO A 148 14.52 -16.58 -3.60
N VAL A 149 13.74 -16.95 -2.59
CA VAL A 149 13.54 -16.12 -1.40
C VAL A 149 13.35 -16.97 -0.15
N ASP A 150 13.97 -16.56 0.96
CA ASP A 150 13.75 -17.15 2.28
C ASP A 150 13.64 -16.10 3.40
N SER A 151 13.19 -16.54 4.58
CA SER A 151 13.02 -15.66 5.74
C SER A 151 14.35 -15.15 6.27
N ALA A 152 15.42 -15.93 6.13
CA ALA A 152 16.75 -15.56 6.62
C ALA A 152 17.26 -14.30 5.93
N PHE A 153 17.12 -14.19 4.61
CA PHE A 153 17.47 -12.97 3.88
C PHE A 153 16.65 -11.77 4.36
N MET A 154 15.33 -11.93 4.51
CA MET A 154 14.47 -10.84 4.97
C MET A 154 14.81 -10.40 6.40
N GLU A 155 15.22 -11.32 7.27
CA GLU A 155 15.73 -11.02 8.62
C GLU A 155 17.04 -10.24 8.56
N GLY A 156 18.01 -10.68 7.73
CA GLY A 156 19.27 -9.96 7.54
C GLY A 156 19.07 -8.55 6.98
N TRP A 157 18.13 -8.40 6.05
CA TRP A 157 17.69 -7.10 5.52
C TRP A 157 17.08 -6.22 6.60
N TYR A 158 16.12 -6.78 7.36
CA TYR A 158 15.43 -6.09 8.45
C TYR A 158 16.41 -5.61 9.53
N ASP A 159 17.20 -6.51 10.11
CA ASP A 159 18.09 -6.20 11.23
C ASP A 159 19.09 -5.10 10.86
N THR A 160 19.66 -5.19 9.65
CA THR A 160 20.63 -4.22 9.15
C THR A 160 20.02 -2.83 8.96
N LEU A 161 18.81 -2.73 8.39
CA LEU A 161 18.14 -1.44 8.21
C LEU A 161 17.60 -0.89 9.53
N ALA A 162 17.05 -1.73 10.40
CA ALA A 162 16.53 -1.34 11.71
C ALA A 162 17.61 -0.78 12.63
N ASP A 163 18.85 -1.30 12.55
CA ASP A 163 20.02 -0.78 13.27
C ASP A 163 20.64 0.47 12.61
N SER A 164 20.15 0.87 11.43
CA SER A 164 20.63 2.04 10.69
C SER A 164 19.78 3.30 10.97
N LYS A 165 20.00 4.36 10.18
CA LYS A 165 19.13 5.56 10.18
C LYS A 165 17.88 5.40 9.30
N TYR A 166 17.80 4.36 8.48
CA TYR A 166 16.70 4.10 7.55
C TYR A 166 15.69 3.12 8.14
N LYS A 167 14.65 2.80 7.39
CA LYS A 167 13.62 1.83 7.78
C LYS A 167 13.58 0.63 6.82
N PRO A 168 13.26 -0.57 7.33
CA PRO A 168 13.14 -1.75 6.50
C PRO A 168 11.84 -1.69 5.67
N GLY A 169 12.00 -1.68 4.34
CA GLY A 169 10.91 -1.81 3.38
C GLY A 169 11.09 -3.05 2.50
N LEU A 170 10.00 -3.67 2.07
CA LEU A 170 10.00 -4.75 1.08
C LEU A 170 8.94 -4.50 0.01
N TYR A 171 9.32 -4.76 -1.23
CA TYR A 171 8.44 -4.78 -2.39
C TYR A 171 8.32 -6.19 -2.98
N GLY A 172 7.11 -6.54 -3.46
CA GLY A 172 6.90 -7.78 -4.20
C GLY A 172 5.44 -8.25 -4.30
N VAL A 173 5.24 -9.37 -4.98
CA VAL A 173 3.90 -9.97 -5.21
C VAL A 173 3.51 -10.89 -4.04
N PHE A 174 2.88 -10.31 -3.02
CA PHE A 174 2.42 -11.01 -1.81
C PHE A 174 1.05 -11.68 -1.97
N ASN A 175 0.84 -12.45 -3.04
CA ASN A 175 -0.38 -13.24 -3.20
C ASN A 175 -0.32 -14.56 -2.41
N LYS A 176 -1.50 -15.13 -2.14
CA LYS A 176 -1.61 -16.39 -1.41
C LYS A 176 -0.80 -17.51 -2.10
N GLY A 177 0.18 -18.06 -1.39
CA GLY A 177 1.03 -19.16 -1.86
C GLY A 177 2.26 -18.71 -2.65
N SER A 178 2.59 -17.41 -2.72
CA SER A 178 3.90 -16.99 -3.23
C SER A 178 5.01 -17.29 -2.23
N ALA A 179 6.19 -17.59 -2.76
CA ALA A 179 7.38 -17.83 -1.94
C ALA A 179 7.72 -16.64 -1.04
N ILE A 180 7.54 -15.41 -1.54
CA ILE A 180 7.79 -14.19 -0.75
C ILE A 180 6.83 -14.07 0.44
N LEU A 181 5.55 -14.41 0.28
CA LEU A 181 4.59 -14.40 1.40
C LEU A 181 4.88 -15.52 2.41
N GLU A 182 5.29 -16.70 1.94
CA GLU A 182 5.71 -17.81 2.81
C GLU A 182 6.97 -17.44 3.62
N ALA A 183 7.99 -16.89 2.95
CA ALA A 183 9.22 -16.40 3.57
C ALA A 183 8.94 -15.31 4.61
N TYR A 184 8.13 -14.31 4.26
CA TYR A 184 7.79 -13.22 5.18
C TYR A 184 7.07 -13.73 6.42
N ASN A 185 6.12 -14.65 6.27
CA ASN A 185 5.38 -15.22 7.40
C ASN A 185 6.27 -16.07 8.33
N ALA A 186 7.39 -16.58 7.83
CA ALA A 186 8.37 -17.35 8.59
C ALA A 186 9.41 -16.50 9.33
N MET A 187 9.50 -15.18 9.07
CA MET A 187 10.37 -14.27 9.81
C MET A 187 9.97 -14.19 11.30
N GLU A 188 10.88 -13.69 12.14
CA GLU A 188 10.54 -13.27 13.50
C GLU A 188 9.39 -12.26 13.56
N LYS A 189 8.50 -12.40 14.54
CA LYS A 189 7.25 -11.62 14.61
C LYS A 189 7.45 -10.12 14.74
N GLU A 190 8.54 -9.71 15.38
CA GLU A 190 8.88 -8.30 15.51
C GLU A 190 9.36 -7.71 14.20
N ALA A 191 10.13 -8.47 13.41
CA ALA A 191 10.57 -8.06 12.09
C ALA A 191 9.38 -7.90 11.12
N GLN A 192 8.40 -8.82 11.17
CA GLN A 192 7.15 -8.69 10.40
C GLN A 192 6.45 -7.36 10.72
N LYS A 193 6.13 -7.11 11.99
CA LYS A 193 5.34 -5.93 12.39
C LYS A 193 6.03 -4.59 12.10
N ASN A 194 7.35 -4.57 12.06
CA ASN A 194 8.14 -3.36 11.87
C ASN A 194 8.73 -3.22 10.45
N THR A 195 8.30 -4.04 9.50
CA THR A 195 8.67 -3.89 8.07
C THR A 195 7.55 -3.24 7.28
N VAL A 196 7.88 -2.17 6.56
CA VAL A 196 6.96 -1.49 5.62
C VAL A 196 6.82 -2.35 4.37
N VAL A 197 5.58 -2.62 3.95
CA VAL A 197 5.30 -3.44 2.77
C VAL A 197 4.62 -2.60 1.70
N TRP A 198 5.22 -2.63 0.51
CA TRP A 198 4.65 -2.16 -0.74
C TRP A 198 4.35 -3.37 -1.61
N THR A 199 3.07 -3.75 -1.74
CA THR A 199 2.71 -4.96 -2.49
C THR A 199 2.39 -4.66 -3.95
N ALA A 200 2.74 -5.58 -4.83
CA ALA A 200 2.31 -5.60 -6.23
C ALA A 200 1.09 -6.53 -6.44
N HIS A 201 0.21 -6.68 -5.45
CA HIS A 201 -0.96 -7.56 -5.55
C HIS A 201 -2.23 -6.98 -4.87
N PRO A 202 -3.42 -7.10 -5.51
CA PRO A 202 -3.68 -7.60 -6.86
C PRO A 202 -3.26 -6.62 -7.96
N GLN A 203 -2.86 -7.14 -9.12
CA GLN A 203 -2.60 -6.34 -10.32
C GLN A 203 -3.91 -6.06 -11.08
N GLN A 204 -3.98 -4.88 -11.67
CA GLN A 204 -5.04 -4.29 -12.46
C GLN A 204 -4.41 -3.47 -13.59
N GLU A 205 -5.24 -2.94 -14.48
CA GLU A 205 -4.76 -2.03 -15.52
C GLU A 205 -4.35 -0.68 -14.91
N PRO A 206 -3.25 -0.06 -15.37
CA PRO A 206 -2.91 1.31 -14.99
C PRO A 206 -4.02 2.30 -15.32
N THR A 207 -4.27 3.24 -14.41
CA THR A 207 -5.31 4.27 -14.57
C THR A 207 -4.79 5.66 -14.23
N SER A 208 -5.53 6.70 -14.65
CA SER A 208 -5.32 8.04 -14.13
C SER A 208 -5.66 8.12 -12.64
N LYS A 209 -5.11 9.12 -11.93
CA LYS A 209 -5.40 9.44 -10.52
C LYS A 209 -6.91 9.55 -10.25
N SER A 210 -7.65 10.21 -11.13
CA SER A 210 -9.11 10.39 -11.03
C SER A 210 -9.94 9.10 -11.22
N ASN A 211 -9.34 8.06 -11.79
CA ASN A 211 -9.98 6.78 -12.07
C ASN A 211 -9.30 5.62 -11.32
N ALA A 212 -8.47 5.94 -10.32
CA ALA A 212 -7.78 4.94 -9.53
C ALA A 212 -8.78 4.01 -8.82
N PRO A 213 -8.44 2.71 -8.66
CA PRO A 213 -9.32 1.78 -7.98
C PRO A 213 -9.43 2.09 -6.49
N ASP A 214 -10.45 1.53 -5.84
CA ASP A 214 -10.50 1.53 -4.36
C ASP A 214 -9.25 0.83 -3.81
N TYR A 215 -8.65 1.40 -2.76
CA TYR A 215 -7.50 0.81 -2.07
C TYR A 215 -7.84 -0.57 -1.46
N LYS A 216 -7.37 -1.65 -2.09
CA LYS A 216 -7.62 -3.05 -1.69
C LYS A 216 -6.39 -3.95 -1.92
N PRO A 217 -5.20 -3.59 -1.39
CA PRO A 217 -4.04 -4.44 -1.49
C PRO A 217 -4.23 -5.76 -0.75
N GLN A 218 -3.42 -6.74 -1.14
CA GLN A 218 -3.27 -8.00 -0.44
C GLN A 218 -1.80 -8.21 -0.10
N GLY A 219 -1.53 -8.59 1.15
CA GLY A 219 -0.18 -8.82 1.62
C GLY A 219 -0.15 -9.58 2.94
N PRO A 220 1.02 -9.63 3.61
CA PRO A 220 1.13 -10.28 4.91
C PRO A 220 0.27 -9.59 5.97
N GLU A 221 -0.38 -10.36 6.84
CA GLU A 221 -1.29 -9.82 7.87
C GLU A 221 -0.55 -9.05 8.97
N ASN A 222 0.69 -9.44 9.29
CA ASN A 222 1.48 -8.86 10.37
C ASN A 222 2.50 -7.85 9.83
N ALA A 223 2.10 -6.98 8.90
CA ALA A 223 2.97 -6.03 8.23
C ALA A 223 2.42 -4.61 8.30
N MET A 224 3.29 -3.62 8.09
CA MET A 224 2.88 -2.26 7.75
C MET A 224 2.56 -2.18 6.24
N LEU A 225 1.44 -2.80 5.84
CA LEU A 225 0.99 -2.86 4.44
C LEU A 225 0.40 -1.51 4.02
N TYR A 226 1.27 -0.59 3.62
CA TYR A 226 0.90 0.80 3.34
C TYR A 226 0.96 1.17 1.86
N GLY A 227 1.69 0.43 1.04
CA GLY A 227 1.80 0.67 -0.41
C GLY A 227 1.17 -0.43 -1.26
N TRP A 228 0.64 -0.03 -2.41
CA TRP A 228 0.11 -0.94 -3.42
C TRP A 228 0.45 -0.47 -4.84
N GLN A 229 1.27 -1.23 -5.55
CA GLN A 229 1.36 -1.14 -7.00
C GLN A 229 0.20 -1.92 -7.60
N TYR A 230 -0.77 -1.21 -8.14
CA TYR A 230 -1.99 -1.82 -8.67
C TYR A 230 -1.94 -2.00 -10.18
N GLY A 231 -1.01 -1.39 -10.90
CA GLY A 231 -0.88 -1.58 -12.34
C GLY A 231 0.52 -1.29 -12.83
N ILE A 232 0.95 -2.06 -13.82
CA ILE A 232 2.27 -2.02 -14.44
C ILE A 232 2.19 -1.54 -15.89
N GLU A 233 3.27 -0.93 -16.38
CA GLU A 233 3.50 -0.56 -17.78
C GLU A 233 2.37 0.27 -18.42
N ALA A 234 2.16 1.49 -17.92
CA ALA A 234 1.14 2.37 -18.47
C ALA A 234 1.38 2.72 -19.95
N ASP A 235 0.35 2.61 -20.80
CA ASP A 235 0.47 2.73 -22.26
C ASP A 235 1.14 4.01 -22.79
N LYS A 236 0.93 5.15 -22.13
CA LYS A 236 1.33 6.47 -22.67
C LYS A 236 2.63 7.02 -22.10
N CYS A 237 2.98 6.61 -20.89
CA CYS A 237 4.15 7.08 -20.16
C CYS A 237 4.77 5.87 -19.47
N ALA A 238 6.10 5.74 -19.51
CA ALA A 238 6.81 4.60 -18.92
C ALA A 238 6.81 4.67 -17.39
N ILE A 239 5.65 4.38 -16.79
CA ILE A 239 5.38 4.40 -15.35
C ILE A 239 4.51 3.21 -14.96
N ASP A 240 4.61 2.85 -13.69
CA ASP A 240 3.65 2.00 -12.99
C ASP A 240 2.78 2.86 -12.07
N THR A 241 1.60 2.37 -11.70
CA THR A 241 0.62 3.15 -10.93
C THR A 241 0.37 2.55 -9.55
N ASN A 242 0.34 3.43 -8.56
CA ASN A 242 0.38 3.07 -7.15
C ASN A 242 -0.68 3.82 -6.33
N LEU A 243 -1.07 3.20 -5.22
CA LEU A 243 -1.83 3.82 -4.16
C LEU A 243 -1.13 3.62 -2.81
N PHE A 244 -1.19 4.64 -1.96
CA PHE A 244 -0.54 4.64 -0.66
C PHE A 244 -1.50 5.12 0.43
N GLN A 245 -1.44 4.49 1.59
CA GLN A 245 -2.04 4.99 2.82
C GLN A 245 -1.27 6.18 3.36
N ASP A 246 -1.94 7.06 4.11
CA ASP A 246 -1.30 8.19 4.82
C ASP A 246 -0.08 7.77 5.66
N ASP A 247 -0.19 6.64 6.39
CA ASP A 247 0.91 6.09 7.19
C ASP A 247 2.17 5.77 6.36
N MET A 248 2.06 5.59 5.04
CA MET A 248 3.22 5.41 4.16
C MET A 248 4.11 6.66 4.15
N LEU A 249 3.53 7.85 4.21
CA LEU A 249 4.24 9.11 4.00
C LEU A 249 5.31 9.36 5.08
N ASP A 250 5.12 8.81 6.28
CA ASP A 250 6.13 8.84 7.37
C ASP A 250 7.43 8.09 7.02
N TYR A 251 7.41 7.25 5.98
CA TYR A 251 8.53 6.42 5.53
C TYR A 251 9.08 6.85 4.16
N LEU A 252 8.56 7.93 3.58
CA LEU A 252 9.03 8.48 2.31
C LEU A 252 9.91 9.70 2.53
N TRP A 253 10.61 10.13 1.48
CA TRP A 253 11.43 11.35 1.49
C TRP A 253 10.61 12.53 0.95
#